data_AF-Q8EV30-F1
#
_entry.id   AF-Q8EV30-F1
#
_cell.length_a   1.000
_cell.length_b   1.000
_cell.length_c   1.000
_cell.angle_alpha   90.00
_cell.angle_beta   90.00
_cell.angle_gamma   90.00
#
_symmetry.space_group_name_H-M   'P 1'
#
loop_
_entity.id
_entity.type
_entity.pdbx_description
1 polymer ?
#
loop_
_entity_poly.entity_id
_entity_poly.type
_entity_poly.pdbx_seq_one_letter_code
_entity_poly.pdbx_strand_id
1 'polypeptide(L)'
;MKIKKIKLLKALALTGAFGIVSAVPLIVSSCSSTDNDETNNNNNGQDNQGNTENPQNQKVTPKLKSSINFSGDLGKIYDSSSGTNRKTTDTLLEEEFTKNPDLIFTNAKELEDKDFKIEVDGGFDTNNAWTGTPYSGTGGWKTSVLRSVFYAESLSSIDITSLNDLKTKLDNATISKIITAASLQFSNTTYTVQNQLSLENGDLLHVNVLGTIGNSSRSFTLDLQIPISDLNLVIPNLSISVSGTDVELIDKQEVNLDFNIGINENTNFNQGATTLTKDNVVDADKALVALGYATTSNNVTTLNNTKISSAIGIYNCTFSASTVVLKSTDTNTYTINLVAKPNTEYVWEDGTNTSKIISLDVTTS
;
A
#
# COMPACT_ATOMS: atom_id res chain seq x y z
N MET A 1 23.32 -28.93 8.21
CA MET A 1 23.38 -28.13 9.46
C MET A 1 22.00 -27.51 9.67
N LYS A 2 21.23 -27.97 10.66
CA LYS A 2 19.83 -27.56 10.87
C LYS A 2 19.79 -26.16 11.46
N ILE A 3 19.30 -25.17 10.71
CA ILE A 3 19.03 -23.83 11.24
C ILE A 3 17.61 -23.85 11.81
N LYS A 4 17.50 -23.82 13.14
CA LYS A 4 16.22 -23.64 13.85
C LYS A 4 15.71 -22.24 13.56
N LYS A 5 14.61 -22.11 12.80
CA LYS A 5 13.87 -20.85 12.69
C LYS A 5 13.01 -20.68 13.95
N ILE A 6 13.18 -19.53 14.60
CA ILE A 6 12.42 -19.07 15.76
C ILE A 6 10.96 -18.88 15.33
N LYS A 7 10.02 -19.47 16.09
CA LYS A 7 8.58 -19.27 15.90
C LYS A 7 8.24 -17.81 16.17
N LEU A 8 8.06 -17.02 15.11
CA LEU A 8 7.49 -15.68 15.21
C LEU A 8 5.96 -15.84 15.18
N LEU A 9 5.32 -15.56 16.32
CA LEU A 9 3.87 -15.53 16.46
C LEU A 9 3.30 -14.51 15.45
N LYS A 10 2.64 -15.00 14.38
CA LYS A 10 1.79 -14.17 13.52
C LYS A 10 0.51 -13.85 14.30
N ALA A 11 0.33 -12.60 14.70
CA ALA A 11 -0.98 -12.08 15.06
C ALA A 11 -1.82 -12.02 13.77
N LEU A 12 -2.76 -12.95 13.66
CA LEU A 12 -3.69 -13.04 12.53
C LEU A 12 -4.66 -11.86 12.62
N ALA A 13 -4.43 -10.82 11.82
CA ALA A 13 -5.44 -9.79 11.57
C ALA A 13 -6.59 -10.45 10.79
N LEU A 14 -7.63 -10.85 11.52
CA LEU A 14 -8.84 -11.44 10.98
C LEU A 14 -9.69 -10.30 10.36
N THR A 15 -9.35 -9.87 9.14
CA THR A 15 -10.19 -8.95 8.37
C THR A 15 -11.42 -9.70 7.87
N GLY A 16 -12.58 -9.39 8.46
CA GLY A 16 -13.87 -9.91 8.04
C GLY A 16 -14.30 -9.34 6.69
N ALA A 17 -14.17 -10.13 5.63
CA ALA A 17 -14.85 -9.89 4.36
C ALA A 17 -16.22 -10.59 4.40
N PHE A 18 -17.30 -9.80 4.44
CA PHE A 18 -18.65 -10.30 4.17
C PHE A 18 -18.78 -10.65 2.69
N GLY A 19 -19.15 -11.89 2.40
CA GLY A 19 -19.17 -12.46 1.05
C GLY A 19 -20.43 -12.16 0.23
N ILE A 20 -20.27 -12.28 -1.08
CA ILE A 20 -21.29 -12.79 -1.99
C ILE A 20 -20.65 -13.97 -2.72
N VAL A 21 -21.04 -15.18 -2.37
CA VAL A 21 -20.63 -16.41 -3.05
C VAL A 21 -21.60 -16.63 -4.22
N SER A 22 -21.18 -16.33 -5.44
CA SER A 22 -21.82 -16.92 -6.63
C SER A 22 -21.16 -18.27 -6.89
N ALA A 23 -21.87 -19.36 -6.58
CA ALA A 23 -21.44 -20.71 -6.89
C ALA A 23 -21.23 -20.87 -8.40
N VAL A 24 -19.99 -21.16 -8.82
CA VAL A 24 -19.69 -21.64 -10.17
C VAL A 24 -19.58 -23.17 -10.09
N PRO A 25 -20.28 -23.95 -10.92
CA PRO A 25 -20.10 -25.40 -10.95
C PRO A 25 -18.70 -25.72 -11.48
N LEU A 26 -17.86 -26.36 -10.66
CA LEU A 26 -16.65 -27.03 -11.12
C LEU A 26 -17.06 -28.30 -11.87
N ILE A 27 -16.89 -28.29 -13.19
CA ILE A 27 -16.92 -29.51 -14.02
C ILE A 27 -15.61 -30.25 -13.72
N VAL A 28 -15.72 -31.37 -12.99
CA VAL A 28 -14.62 -32.33 -12.84
C VAL A 28 -14.54 -33.13 -14.14
N SER A 29 -13.63 -32.75 -15.03
CA SER A 29 -13.23 -33.61 -16.16
C SER A 29 -12.31 -34.70 -15.61
N SER A 30 -12.88 -35.88 -15.36
CA SER A 30 -12.09 -37.10 -15.16
C SER A 30 -11.47 -37.49 -16.51
N CYS A 31 -10.17 -37.22 -16.70
CA CYS A 31 -9.42 -37.94 -17.71
C CYS A 31 -9.28 -39.39 -17.26
N SER A 32 -10.09 -40.25 -17.88
CA SER A 32 -9.90 -41.70 -17.90
C SER A 32 -8.60 -42.04 -18.62
N SER A 33 -7.72 -42.82 -17.99
CA SER A 33 -6.81 -43.69 -18.72
C SER A 33 -7.46 -45.07 -18.81
N THR A 34 -8.08 -45.32 -19.96
CA THR A 34 -8.28 -46.68 -20.46
C THR A 34 -6.91 -47.25 -20.81
N ASP A 35 -6.38 -48.16 -19.99
CA ASP A 35 -5.44 -49.14 -20.49
C ASP A 35 -6.23 -50.26 -21.16
N ASN A 36 -5.93 -50.46 -22.43
CA ASN A 36 -6.35 -51.62 -23.22
C ASN A 36 -5.70 -52.86 -22.63
N ASP A 37 -6.49 -53.85 -22.22
CA ASP A 37 -6.02 -55.23 -22.13
C ASP A 37 -6.95 -56.12 -22.94
N GLU A 38 -6.45 -56.53 -24.12
CA GLU A 38 -6.98 -57.67 -24.84
C GLU A 38 -6.62 -58.96 -24.08
N THR A 39 -7.64 -59.76 -23.81
CA THR A 39 -7.60 -61.15 -23.35
C THR A 39 -6.62 -62.04 -24.13
N ASN A 40 -5.73 -62.81 -23.47
CA ASN A 40 -5.93 -64.25 -23.18
C ASN A 40 -4.71 -64.98 -22.55
N ASN A 41 -5.02 -65.69 -21.44
CA ASN A 41 -4.55 -67.00 -20.98
C ASN A 41 -3.06 -67.38 -20.70
N ASN A 42 -2.91 -67.77 -19.42
CA ASN A 42 -2.36 -69.02 -18.86
C ASN A 42 -0.97 -69.05 -18.18
N ASN A 43 -1.05 -69.55 -16.94
CA ASN A 43 -0.10 -70.35 -16.15
C ASN A 43 1.00 -69.69 -15.28
N ASN A 44 0.71 -69.75 -13.97
CA ASN A 44 1.46 -70.48 -12.95
C ASN A 44 2.64 -69.78 -12.25
N GLY A 45 2.48 -69.59 -10.94
CA GLY A 45 3.54 -69.88 -9.97
C GLY A 45 4.42 -68.72 -9.46
N GLN A 46 4.15 -68.36 -8.21
CA GLN A 46 5.14 -68.10 -7.15
C GLN A 46 5.94 -66.78 -7.07
N ASP A 47 6.00 -66.35 -5.81
CA ASP A 47 7.00 -65.53 -5.12
C ASP A 47 6.89 -64.01 -5.26
N ASN A 48 6.00 -63.49 -4.42
CA ASN A 48 5.81 -62.09 -4.13
C ASN A 48 6.38 -61.79 -2.73
N GLN A 49 7.55 -61.15 -2.62
CA GLN A 49 7.93 -60.28 -1.49
C GLN A 49 9.30 -59.64 -1.71
N GLY A 50 9.32 -58.31 -1.80
CA GLY A 50 10.55 -57.53 -1.67
C GLY A 50 10.75 -56.39 -2.67
N ASN A 51 9.70 -55.77 -3.20
CA ASN A 51 9.85 -54.46 -3.81
C ASN A 51 9.55 -53.41 -2.73
N THR A 52 10.59 -52.86 -2.12
CA THR A 52 10.51 -51.59 -1.38
C THR A 52 10.10 -50.51 -2.38
N GLU A 53 8.79 -50.32 -2.50
CA GLU A 53 8.22 -49.12 -3.08
C GLU A 53 8.77 -47.93 -2.28
N ASN A 54 9.73 -47.26 -2.90
CA ASN A 54 10.09 -45.90 -2.58
C ASN A 54 8.77 -45.13 -2.42
N PRO A 55 8.46 -44.51 -1.27
CA PRO A 55 7.22 -43.75 -1.16
C PRO A 55 7.26 -42.73 -2.30
N GLN A 56 6.38 -42.88 -3.29
CA GLN A 56 6.19 -41.85 -4.30
C GLN A 56 5.93 -40.58 -3.49
N ASN A 57 6.86 -39.63 -3.54
CA ASN A 57 6.64 -38.28 -3.04
C ASN A 57 5.44 -37.75 -3.81
N GLN A 58 4.23 -37.94 -3.26
CA GLN A 58 3.02 -37.39 -3.83
C GLN A 58 3.18 -35.88 -3.76
N LYS A 59 3.30 -35.29 -4.95
CA LYS A 59 3.35 -33.85 -5.11
C LYS A 59 2.02 -33.26 -4.64
N VAL A 60 2.10 -32.12 -3.96
CA VAL A 60 0.91 -31.36 -3.57
C VAL A 60 0.51 -30.49 -4.76
N THR A 61 -0.76 -30.52 -5.15
CA THR A 61 -1.29 -29.57 -6.12
C THR A 61 -1.60 -28.24 -5.42
N PRO A 62 -0.89 -27.15 -5.70
CA PRO A 62 -1.22 -25.85 -5.11
C PRO A 62 -2.60 -25.38 -5.63
N LYS A 63 -3.35 -24.66 -4.81
CA LYS A 63 -4.69 -24.15 -5.17
C LYS A 63 -4.73 -22.64 -4.98
N LEU A 64 -4.42 -21.90 -6.04
CA LEU A 64 -4.47 -20.43 -6.03
C LEU A 64 -5.89 -19.93 -5.75
N LYS A 65 -6.00 -18.85 -4.98
CA LYS A 65 -7.23 -18.06 -4.84
C LYS A 65 -7.52 -17.37 -6.17
N SER A 66 -8.79 -17.13 -6.47
CA SER A 66 -9.20 -16.32 -7.62
C SER A 66 -8.89 -14.84 -7.45
N SER A 67 -8.72 -14.39 -6.21
CA SER A 67 -8.34 -13.01 -5.88
C SER A 67 -7.49 -12.97 -4.62
N ILE A 68 -6.48 -12.11 -4.64
CA ILE A 68 -5.56 -11.82 -3.56
C ILE A 68 -5.86 -10.40 -3.11
N ASN A 69 -6.27 -10.25 -1.84
CA ASN A 69 -6.58 -8.96 -1.23
C ASN A 69 -5.73 -8.82 0.02
N PHE A 70 -4.89 -7.81 0.08
CA PHE A 70 -4.10 -7.51 1.28
C PHE A 70 -3.70 -6.05 1.34
N SER A 71 -3.18 -5.64 2.50
CA SER A 71 -2.62 -4.33 2.71
C SER A 71 -1.21 -4.42 3.29
N GLY A 72 -0.48 -3.33 3.19
CA GLY A 72 0.90 -3.26 3.68
C GLY A 72 1.57 -1.94 3.39
N ASP A 73 2.82 -1.84 3.80
CA ASP A 73 3.71 -0.74 3.45
C ASP A 73 3.97 -0.68 1.93
N LEU A 74 4.25 0.53 1.44
CA LEU A 74 4.60 0.77 0.03
C LEU A 74 5.80 -0.09 -0.43
N GLY A 75 6.71 -0.43 0.49
CA GLY A 75 7.91 -1.23 0.23
C GLY A 75 7.61 -2.65 -0.28
N LYS A 76 6.39 -3.16 -0.09
CA LYS A 76 5.94 -4.44 -0.67
C LYS A 76 5.68 -4.39 -2.17
N ILE A 77 5.57 -3.22 -2.78
CA ILE A 77 5.31 -3.05 -4.21
C ILE A 77 6.26 -2.07 -4.90
N TYR A 78 7.00 -1.27 -4.14
CA TYR A 78 7.91 -0.26 -4.67
C TYR A 78 9.22 -0.23 -3.90
N ASP A 79 10.32 -0.42 -4.63
CA ASP A 79 11.67 -0.23 -4.12
C ASP A 79 12.16 1.18 -4.48
N SER A 80 12.33 2.01 -3.44
CA SER A 80 12.82 3.39 -3.53
C SER A 80 14.35 3.49 -3.65
N SER A 81 15.07 2.38 -3.58
CA SER A 81 16.52 2.37 -3.73
C SER A 81 16.94 2.71 -5.18
N SER A 82 18.12 3.31 -5.31
CA SER A 82 18.72 3.61 -6.61
C SER A 82 19.78 2.58 -6.99
N GLY A 83 19.89 2.26 -8.27
CA GLY A 83 20.98 1.43 -8.82
C GLY A 83 20.54 0.02 -9.21
N THR A 84 21.51 -0.87 -9.39
CA THR A 84 21.30 -2.21 -9.98
C THR A 84 20.62 -3.22 -9.07
N ASN A 85 20.54 -2.93 -7.77
CA ASN A 85 19.93 -3.84 -6.79
C ASN A 85 18.45 -3.53 -6.52
N ARG A 86 17.90 -2.53 -7.23
CA ARG A 86 16.50 -2.15 -7.11
C ARG A 86 15.61 -3.29 -7.61
N LYS A 87 14.69 -3.74 -6.76
CA LYS A 87 13.74 -4.79 -7.08
C LYS A 87 12.59 -4.27 -7.94
N THR A 88 12.07 -5.12 -8.82
CA THR A 88 10.83 -4.86 -9.55
C THR A 88 9.63 -5.11 -8.64
N THR A 89 8.47 -4.57 -8.99
CA THR A 89 7.21 -4.87 -8.29
C THR A 89 6.91 -6.37 -8.31
N ASP A 90 7.19 -7.07 -9.42
CA ASP A 90 7.08 -8.53 -9.51
C ASP A 90 7.92 -9.24 -8.45
N THR A 91 9.21 -8.89 -8.33
CA THR A 91 10.10 -9.49 -7.33
C THR A 91 9.64 -9.21 -5.90
N LEU A 92 9.10 -8.03 -5.62
CA LEU A 92 8.60 -7.69 -4.29
C LEU A 92 7.33 -8.50 -3.95
N LEU A 93 6.41 -8.65 -4.90
CA LEU A 93 5.22 -9.50 -4.75
C LEU A 93 5.59 -10.98 -4.58
N GLU A 94 6.55 -11.49 -5.36
CA GLU A 94 7.10 -12.86 -5.19
C GLU A 94 7.61 -13.09 -3.77
N GLU A 95 8.40 -12.16 -3.25
CA GLU A 95 8.92 -12.23 -1.87
C GLU A 95 7.81 -12.22 -0.83
N GLU A 96 6.78 -11.40 -1.02
CA GLU A 96 5.64 -11.32 -0.11
C GLU A 96 4.83 -12.61 -0.13
N PHE A 97 4.49 -13.13 -1.31
CA PHE A 97 3.72 -14.36 -1.46
C PHE A 97 4.49 -15.60 -0.97
N THR A 98 5.82 -15.60 -1.11
CA THR A 98 6.67 -16.66 -0.55
C THR A 98 6.69 -16.64 0.98
N LYS A 99 6.71 -15.45 1.60
CA LYS A 99 6.67 -15.30 3.07
C LYS A 99 5.28 -15.57 3.65
N ASN A 100 4.24 -15.34 2.86
CA ASN A 100 2.84 -15.41 3.27
C ASN A 100 2.00 -16.22 2.28
N PRO A 101 2.23 -17.55 2.16
CA PRO A 101 1.53 -18.40 1.19
C PRO A 101 0.01 -18.44 1.41
N ASP A 102 -0.47 -18.20 2.63
CA ASP A 102 -1.90 -18.07 2.95
C ASP A 102 -2.58 -16.90 2.21
N LEU A 103 -1.83 -15.91 1.72
CA LEU A 103 -2.39 -14.83 0.90
C LEU A 103 -2.87 -15.36 -0.44
N ILE A 104 -2.12 -16.28 -1.05
CA ILE A 104 -2.33 -16.69 -2.44
C ILE A 104 -2.94 -18.10 -2.59
N PHE A 105 -2.72 -19.00 -1.63
CA PHE A 105 -3.23 -20.35 -1.71
C PHE A 105 -4.41 -20.57 -0.76
N THR A 106 -5.41 -21.32 -1.22
CA THR A 106 -6.51 -21.84 -0.39
C THR A 106 -6.08 -23.03 0.46
N ASN A 107 -5.01 -23.74 0.05
CA ASN A 107 -4.45 -24.90 0.74
C ASN A 107 -3.01 -24.67 1.24
N ALA A 108 -2.67 -23.44 1.62
CA ALA A 108 -1.33 -23.07 2.09
C ALA A 108 -0.76 -23.98 3.20
N LYS A 109 -1.60 -24.51 4.09
CA LYS A 109 -1.19 -25.48 5.12
C LYS A 109 -0.66 -26.81 4.55
N GLU A 110 -1.14 -27.26 3.39
CA GLU A 110 -0.64 -28.46 2.72
C GLU A 110 0.74 -28.23 2.06
N LEU A 111 1.08 -26.95 1.83
CA LEU A 111 2.35 -26.49 1.27
C LEU A 111 3.38 -26.19 2.37
N GLU A 112 3.02 -26.32 3.65
CA GLU A 112 3.95 -26.13 4.76
C GLU A 112 5.10 -27.16 4.66
N ASP A 113 6.34 -26.68 4.80
CA ASP A 113 7.58 -27.46 4.64
C ASP A 113 7.80 -28.12 3.26
N LYS A 114 7.06 -27.71 2.22
CA LYS A 114 7.26 -28.16 0.83
C LYS A 114 8.26 -27.30 0.08
N ASP A 115 9.03 -27.92 -0.81
CA ASP A 115 9.83 -27.19 -1.79
C ASP A 115 8.94 -26.67 -2.92
N PHE A 116 8.74 -25.34 -2.93
CA PHE A 116 8.11 -24.63 -4.04
C PHE A 116 8.68 -23.22 -4.18
N LYS A 117 8.56 -22.68 -5.39
CA LYS A 117 8.89 -21.32 -5.80
C LYS A 117 7.65 -20.71 -6.43
N ILE A 118 7.42 -19.43 -6.11
CA ILE A 118 6.40 -18.60 -6.75
C ILE A 118 7.12 -17.65 -7.70
N GLU A 119 6.59 -17.49 -8.90
CA GLU A 119 6.97 -16.44 -9.85
C GLU A 119 5.73 -15.60 -10.15
N VAL A 120 5.92 -14.28 -10.23
CA VAL A 120 4.85 -13.30 -10.48
C VAL A 120 5.19 -12.52 -11.73
N ASP A 121 4.18 -12.30 -12.57
CA ASP A 121 4.26 -11.40 -13.71
C ASP A 121 3.01 -10.52 -13.74
N GLY A 122 3.18 -9.25 -13.38
CA GLY A 122 2.13 -8.24 -13.43
C GLY A 122 2.03 -7.48 -14.75
N GLY A 123 2.86 -7.81 -15.75
CA GLY A 123 2.83 -7.14 -17.05
C GLY A 123 3.16 -5.65 -16.98
N PHE A 124 3.96 -5.23 -15.99
CA PHE A 124 4.30 -3.83 -15.80
C PHE A 124 5.12 -3.28 -16.97
N ASP A 125 4.66 -2.18 -17.58
CA ASP A 125 5.38 -1.53 -18.67
C ASP A 125 6.73 -0.98 -18.17
N THR A 126 7.81 -1.41 -18.84
CA THR A 126 9.17 -0.94 -18.54
C THR A 126 9.42 0.49 -19.00
N ASN A 127 8.57 1.04 -19.87
CA ASN A 127 8.69 2.41 -20.35
C ASN A 127 8.11 3.38 -19.34
N ASN A 128 8.95 4.22 -18.72
CA ASN A 128 8.47 5.21 -17.78
C ASN A 128 7.76 6.38 -18.51
N ALA A 129 6.47 6.58 -18.28
CA ALA A 129 5.71 7.71 -18.81
C ALA A 129 6.00 9.02 -18.06
N TRP A 130 6.58 8.97 -16.86
CA TRP A 130 6.94 10.13 -16.04
C TRP A 130 8.30 10.69 -16.44
N THR A 131 8.29 11.52 -17.48
CA THR A 131 9.47 12.14 -18.06
C THR A 131 9.59 13.62 -17.67
N GLY A 132 10.75 14.23 -17.94
CA GLY A 132 11.05 15.62 -17.61
C GLY A 132 12.00 15.76 -16.41
N THR A 133 11.99 16.92 -15.77
CA THR A 133 12.90 17.23 -14.66
C THR A 133 12.45 16.54 -13.37
N PRO A 134 13.37 15.99 -12.54
CA PRO A 134 13.05 15.53 -11.19
C PRO A 134 12.46 16.65 -10.33
N TYR A 135 11.50 16.32 -9.45
CA TYR A 135 10.89 17.28 -8.53
C TYR A 135 11.94 17.90 -7.58
N SER A 136 12.42 19.08 -7.93
CA SER A 136 13.49 19.81 -7.28
C SER A 136 13.48 21.28 -7.67
N GLY A 137 13.76 22.15 -6.69
CA GLY A 137 13.95 23.58 -6.88
C GLY A 137 12.94 24.24 -7.82
N THR A 138 13.46 25.10 -8.70
CA THR A 138 12.65 25.85 -9.66
C THR A 138 12.28 25.04 -10.90
N GLY A 139 13.16 24.24 -11.51
CA GLY A 139 12.90 23.58 -12.80
C GLY A 139 12.14 22.23 -12.76
N GLY A 140 11.71 21.79 -11.57
CA GLY A 140 10.95 20.56 -11.32
C GLY A 140 10.03 20.80 -10.11
N TRP A 141 9.06 21.66 -10.30
CA TRP A 141 8.61 22.71 -9.38
C TRP A 141 8.28 22.28 -7.94
N LYS A 142 9.28 22.36 -7.04
CA LYS A 142 9.15 22.22 -5.56
C LYS A 142 8.99 23.58 -4.86
N THR A 143 9.70 24.62 -5.34
CA THR A 143 9.79 25.92 -4.63
C THR A 143 9.11 27.07 -5.36
N SER A 144 8.56 26.84 -6.55
CA SER A 144 7.99 27.87 -7.43
C SER A 144 6.63 27.46 -7.97
N VAL A 145 5.89 26.68 -7.18
CA VAL A 145 4.47 26.43 -7.43
C VAL A 145 3.63 27.60 -6.98
N LEU A 146 2.56 27.88 -7.72
CA LEU A 146 1.57 28.87 -7.31
C LEU A 146 0.93 28.45 -5.99
N ARG A 147 0.55 27.17 -5.88
CA ARG A 147 0.00 26.54 -4.67
C ARG A 147 0.24 25.03 -4.68
N SER A 148 0.28 24.45 -3.49
CA SER A 148 0.04 23.02 -3.30
C SER A 148 -1.46 22.74 -3.28
N VAL A 149 -1.86 21.61 -3.86
CA VAL A 149 -3.22 21.09 -3.91
C VAL A 149 -3.20 19.74 -3.25
N PHE A 150 -3.73 19.66 -2.04
CA PHE A 150 -3.81 18.41 -1.30
C PHE A 150 -4.99 17.58 -1.81
N TYR A 151 -4.78 16.28 -2.03
CA TYR A 151 -5.83 15.33 -2.38
C TYR A 151 -6.82 15.23 -1.22
N ALA A 152 -8.07 15.62 -1.45
CA ALA A 152 -9.02 15.77 -0.36
C ALA A 152 -9.58 14.42 0.09
N GLU A 153 -9.73 14.22 1.40
CA GLU A 153 -10.33 13.02 2.02
C GLU A 153 -11.78 12.75 1.57
N SER A 154 -12.43 13.71 0.92
CA SER A 154 -13.77 13.56 0.33
C SER A 154 -13.75 12.86 -1.03
N LEU A 155 -12.57 12.65 -1.61
CA LEU A 155 -12.38 11.89 -2.84
C LEU A 155 -12.12 10.43 -2.50
N SER A 156 -12.55 9.54 -3.38
CA SER A 156 -12.24 8.11 -3.29
C SER A 156 -10.77 7.86 -3.62
N SER A 157 -10.19 6.81 -3.06
CA SER A 157 -8.87 6.31 -3.46
C SER A 157 -8.79 6.08 -4.98
N ILE A 158 -7.58 6.19 -5.51
CA ILE A 158 -7.27 5.96 -6.92
C ILE A 158 -6.69 4.56 -7.05
N ASP A 159 -7.47 3.64 -7.61
CA ASP A 159 -6.95 2.36 -8.04
C ASP A 159 -6.04 2.57 -9.24
N ILE A 160 -4.88 1.93 -9.27
CA ILE A 160 -3.89 2.00 -10.34
C ILE A 160 -3.34 0.62 -10.68
N THR A 161 -3.05 0.36 -11.95
CA THR A 161 -2.29 -0.84 -12.35
C THR A 161 -0.79 -0.59 -12.37
N SER A 162 -0.38 0.68 -12.42
CA SER A 162 1.01 1.12 -12.45
C SER A 162 1.08 2.64 -12.26
N LEU A 163 2.29 3.18 -12.10
CA LEU A 163 2.47 4.63 -12.13
C LEU A 163 2.11 5.22 -13.50
N ASN A 164 2.27 4.50 -14.61
CA ASN A 164 1.84 5.00 -15.93
C ASN A 164 0.32 5.12 -16.02
N ASP A 165 -0.41 4.18 -15.42
CA ASP A 165 -1.87 4.25 -15.29
C ASP A 165 -2.30 5.44 -14.41
N LEU A 166 -1.60 5.69 -13.29
CA LEU A 166 -1.81 6.91 -12.50
C LEU A 166 -1.70 8.18 -13.35
N LYS A 167 -0.66 8.28 -14.20
CA LYS A 167 -0.48 9.44 -15.08
C LYS A 167 -1.66 9.63 -16.03
N THR A 168 -2.18 8.52 -16.55
CA THR A 168 -3.31 8.51 -17.50
C THR A 168 -4.61 8.91 -16.79
N LYS A 169 -4.82 8.42 -15.56
CA LYS A 169 -5.97 8.76 -14.73
C LYS A 169 -5.96 10.21 -14.25
N LEU A 170 -4.79 10.83 -14.10
CA LEU A 170 -4.65 12.26 -13.80
C LEU A 170 -4.83 13.12 -15.06
N ASP A 171 -5.98 12.97 -15.72
CA ASP A 171 -6.38 13.79 -16.85
C ASP A 171 -6.92 15.17 -16.42
N ASN A 172 -7.25 16.01 -17.40
CA ASN A 172 -7.75 17.36 -17.14
C ASN A 172 -9.02 17.36 -16.27
N ALA A 173 -9.93 16.40 -16.48
CA ALA A 173 -11.20 16.34 -15.75
C ALA A 173 -10.97 15.93 -14.29
N THR A 174 -10.15 14.92 -14.08
CA THR A 174 -9.78 14.40 -12.76
C THR A 174 -9.02 15.44 -11.95
N ILE A 175 -8.02 16.10 -12.56
CA ILE A 175 -7.30 17.19 -11.90
C ILE A 175 -8.24 18.34 -11.54
N SER A 176 -9.17 18.70 -12.43
CA SER A 176 -10.17 19.74 -12.14
C SER A 176 -11.05 19.38 -10.95
N LYS A 177 -11.47 18.10 -10.85
CA LYS A 177 -12.25 17.58 -9.71
C LYS A 177 -11.43 17.68 -8.41
N ILE A 178 -10.16 17.29 -8.44
CA ILE A 178 -9.27 17.36 -7.27
C ILE A 178 -9.10 18.81 -6.79
N ILE A 179 -8.78 19.73 -7.71
CA ILE A 179 -8.63 21.16 -7.41
C ILE A 179 -9.92 21.73 -6.79
N THR A 180 -11.07 21.35 -7.33
CA THR A 180 -12.37 21.79 -6.79
C THR A 180 -12.64 21.23 -5.39
N ALA A 181 -12.32 19.95 -5.16
CA ALA A 181 -12.45 19.33 -3.84
C ALA A 181 -11.53 19.97 -2.80
N ALA A 182 -10.35 20.47 -3.22
CA ALA A 182 -9.46 21.28 -2.41
C ALA A 182 -9.96 22.74 -2.22
N SER A 183 -11.19 23.06 -2.62
CA SER A 183 -11.78 24.41 -2.54
C SER A 183 -11.01 25.49 -3.30
N LEU A 184 -10.29 25.10 -4.34
CA LEU A 184 -9.61 26.00 -5.26
C LEU A 184 -10.40 26.11 -6.57
N GLN A 185 -10.39 27.28 -7.19
CA GLN A 185 -11.06 27.51 -8.46
C GLN A 185 -10.18 28.36 -9.37
N PHE A 186 -10.00 27.89 -10.60
CA PHE A 186 -9.34 28.63 -11.67
C PHE A 186 -10.24 28.61 -12.90
N SER A 187 -10.62 29.79 -13.39
CA SER A 187 -11.52 29.90 -14.54
C SER A 187 -10.81 29.56 -15.84
N ASN A 188 -11.53 28.91 -16.76
CA ASN A 188 -11.06 28.62 -18.13
C ASN A 188 -9.68 27.97 -18.18
N THR A 189 -9.35 27.06 -17.26
CA THR A 189 -8.02 26.46 -17.18
C THR A 189 -8.04 25.02 -17.67
N THR A 190 -7.03 24.64 -18.46
CA THR A 190 -6.72 23.23 -18.78
C THR A 190 -5.50 22.77 -18.01
N TYR A 191 -5.51 21.54 -17.55
CA TYR A 191 -4.46 20.96 -16.71
C TYR A 191 -3.77 19.80 -17.42
N THR A 192 -2.45 19.75 -17.26
CA THR A 192 -1.62 18.64 -17.73
C THR A 192 -0.59 18.28 -16.69
N VAL A 193 -0.31 16.98 -16.57
CA VAL A 193 0.81 16.48 -15.76
C VAL A 193 2.13 16.76 -16.46
N GLN A 194 3.12 17.20 -15.70
CA GLN A 194 4.50 17.47 -16.16
C GLN A 194 5.51 16.80 -15.21
N ASN A 195 6.76 16.70 -15.66
CA ASN A 195 7.91 16.29 -14.86
C ASN A 195 7.82 14.86 -14.26
N GLN A 196 8.86 14.49 -13.52
CA GLN A 196 8.90 13.23 -12.79
C GLN A 196 8.17 13.37 -11.45
N LEU A 197 7.60 12.26 -10.98
CA LEU A 197 7.06 12.14 -9.63
C LEU A 197 8.15 12.32 -8.57
N SER A 198 7.73 12.65 -7.35
CA SER A 198 8.57 12.53 -6.17
C SER A 198 7.79 12.06 -4.97
N LEU A 199 8.45 11.28 -4.14
CA LEU A 199 7.92 10.76 -2.89
C LEU A 199 8.59 11.52 -1.75
N GLU A 200 7.80 12.18 -0.91
CA GLU A 200 8.28 12.85 0.29
C GLU A 200 7.99 11.96 1.51
N ASN A 201 9.05 11.69 2.28
CA ASN A 201 9.06 10.86 3.49
C ASN A 201 8.47 9.44 3.39
N GLY A 202 8.19 8.96 2.17
CA GLY A 202 7.58 7.65 1.93
C GLY A 202 6.06 7.66 1.79
N ASP A 203 5.40 8.77 2.16
CA ASP A 203 3.95 8.77 2.43
C ASP A 203 3.17 9.83 1.66
N LEU A 204 3.85 10.74 0.95
CA LEU A 204 3.23 11.78 0.12
C LEU A 204 3.81 11.81 -1.29
N LEU A 205 2.97 11.58 -2.30
CA LEU A 205 3.33 11.71 -3.71
C LEU A 205 3.14 13.15 -4.19
N HIS A 206 4.17 13.70 -4.80
CA HIS A 206 4.15 15.00 -5.47
C HIS A 206 4.02 14.82 -6.98
N VAL A 207 3.02 15.49 -7.55
CA VAL A 207 2.72 15.52 -8.98
C VAL A 207 2.75 16.96 -9.47
N ASN A 208 3.65 17.28 -10.39
CA ASN A 208 3.66 18.60 -11.02
C ASN A 208 2.52 18.73 -12.05
N VAL A 209 1.70 19.75 -11.86
CA VAL A 209 0.58 20.07 -12.76
C VAL A 209 0.77 21.46 -13.35
N LEU A 210 0.68 21.57 -14.67
CA LEU A 210 0.66 22.84 -15.40
C LEU A 210 -0.78 23.22 -15.73
N GLY A 211 -1.25 24.35 -15.19
CA GLY A 211 -2.50 24.98 -15.56
C GLY A 211 -2.29 26.01 -16.66
N THR A 212 -3.02 25.92 -17.77
CA THR A 212 -3.00 26.88 -18.89
C THR A 212 -4.33 27.60 -18.99
N ILE A 213 -4.33 28.93 -19.00
CA ILE A 213 -5.56 29.74 -18.98
C ILE A 213 -6.02 30.04 -20.41
N GLY A 214 -7.19 29.54 -20.79
CA GLY A 214 -7.79 29.67 -22.11
C GLY A 214 -6.87 29.16 -23.22
N ASN A 215 -6.91 29.84 -24.37
CA ASN A 215 -5.97 29.59 -25.47
C ASN A 215 -4.75 30.53 -25.39
N SER A 216 -4.42 31.06 -24.21
CA SER A 216 -3.35 32.05 -24.03
C SER A 216 -2.04 31.40 -23.56
N SER A 217 -0.91 32.05 -23.80
CA SER A 217 0.41 31.62 -23.28
C SER A 217 0.58 31.79 -21.77
N ARG A 218 -0.49 32.10 -21.02
CA ARG A 218 -0.44 32.27 -19.57
C ARG A 218 -0.62 30.92 -18.89
N SER A 219 0.36 30.55 -18.09
CA SER A 219 0.33 29.32 -17.30
C SER A 219 0.75 29.56 -15.86
N PHE A 220 0.40 28.60 -15.01
CA PHE A 220 0.84 28.52 -13.63
C PHE A 220 1.07 27.07 -13.24
N THR A 221 1.89 26.85 -12.22
CA THR A 221 2.28 25.52 -11.75
C THR A 221 1.60 25.21 -10.43
N LEU A 222 1.19 23.96 -10.27
CA LEU A 222 0.63 23.43 -9.03
C LEU A 222 1.43 22.20 -8.60
N ASP A 223 1.52 22.01 -7.29
CA ASP A 223 2.00 20.77 -6.68
C ASP A 223 0.79 19.97 -6.19
N LEU A 224 0.38 18.95 -6.94
CA LEU A 224 -0.67 18.04 -6.50
C LEU A 224 -0.04 17.01 -5.55
N GLN A 225 -0.52 17.00 -4.31
CA GLN A 225 -0.02 16.18 -3.21
C GLN A 225 -1.03 15.09 -2.89
N ILE A 226 -0.68 13.83 -3.17
CA ILE A 226 -1.55 12.66 -2.99
C ILE A 226 -0.91 11.77 -1.92
N PRO A 227 -1.56 11.58 -0.76
CA PRO A 227 -1.11 10.57 0.19
C PRO A 227 -1.01 9.20 -0.46
N ILE A 228 0.03 8.43 -0.16
CA ILE A 228 0.20 7.13 -0.82
C ILE A 228 -0.92 6.16 -0.44
N SER A 229 -1.51 6.31 0.75
CA SER A 229 -2.68 5.53 1.17
C SER A 229 -3.96 5.83 0.38
N ASP A 230 -4.00 6.92 -0.40
CA ASP A 230 -5.06 7.15 -1.40
C ASP A 230 -4.83 6.36 -2.69
N LEU A 231 -3.79 5.54 -2.80
CA LEU A 231 -3.50 4.71 -3.97
C LEU A 231 -3.65 3.23 -3.64
N ASN A 232 -4.34 2.48 -4.51
CA ASN A 232 -4.39 1.01 -4.46
C ASN A 232 -3.74 0.44 -5.72
N LEU A 233 -2.93 -0.61 -5.57
CA LEU A 233 -2.43 -1.37 -6.71
C LEU A 233 -3.44 -2.48 -7.05
N VAL A 234 -4.18 -2.29 -8.13
CA VAL A 234 -5.21 -3.23 -8.59
C VAL A 234 -4.77 -3.80 -9.93
N ILE A 235 -4.38 -5.07 -9.95
CA ILE A 235 -3.92 -5.77 -11.17
C ILE A 235 -4.97 -6.79 -11.58
N PRO A 236 -5.73 -6.53 -12.66
CA PRO A 236 -6.53 -7.57 -13.28
C PRO A 236 -5.58 -8.57 -13.92
N ASN A 237 -5.79 -9.86 -13.65
CA ASN A 237 -5.04 -10.96 -14.28
C ASN A 237 -3.53 -10.96 -13.97
N LEU A 238 -3.14 -10.76 -12.71
CA LEU A 238 -1.78 -11.04 -12.25
C LEU A 238 -1.44 -12.50 -12.55
N SER A 239 -0.37 -12.75 -13.30
CA SER A 239 0.04 -14.11 -13.67
C SER A 239 0.92 -14.70 -12.57
N ILE A 240 0.56 -15.87 -12.07
CA ILE A 240 1.31 -16.60 -11.05
C ILE A 240 1.71 -17.97 -11.59
N SER A 241 3.00 -18.29 -11.46
CA SER A 241 3.52 -19.64 -11.69
C SER A 241 4.06 -20.24 -10.40
N VAL A 242 3.86 -21.54 -10.21
CA VAL A 242 4.31 -22.28 -9.03
C VAL A 242 5.06 -23.52 -9.50
N SER A 243 6.31 -23.66 -9.06
CA SER A 243 7.16 -24.81 -9.42
C SER A 243 7.90 -25.34 -8.20
N GLY A 244 8.39 -26.58 -8.24
CA GLY A 244 9.15 -27.18 -7.14
C GLY A 244 9.20 -28.69 -7.22
N THR A 245 10.05 -29.33 -6.41
CA THR A 245 10.15 -30.80 -6.42
C THR A 245 8.96 -31.46 -5.74
N ASP A 246 8.32 -30.77 -4.80
CA ASP A 246 7.24 -31.32 -3.97
C ASP A 246 5.84 -30.89 -4.41
N VAL A 247 5.72 -30.12 -5.49
CA VAL A 247 4.45 -29.58 -5.97
C VAL A 247 4.22 -29.87 -7.45
N GLU A 248 2.95 -29.90 -7.83
CA GLU A 248 2.55 -29.86 -9.23
C GLU A 248 2.77 -28.45 -9.80
N LEU A 249 3.17 -28.40 -11.08
CA LEU A 249 3.40 -27.14 -11.78
C LEU A 249 2.07 -26.41 -11.98
N ILE A 250 2.03 -25.14 -11.56
CA ILE A 250 1.08 -24.16 -12.08
C ILE A 250 1.85 -23.27 -13.04
N ASP A 251 1.43 -23.25 -14.30
CA ASP A 251 2.01 -22.37 -15.33
C ASP A 251 1.06 -21.22 -15.60
N LYS A 252 1.47 -20.00 -15.24
CA LYS A 252 0.80 -18.73 -15.59
C LYS A 252 -0.71 -18.71 -15.36
N GLN A 253 -1.13 -19.08 -14.15
CA GLN A 253 -2.53 -18.91 -13.78
C GLN A 253 -2.81 -17.46 -13.40
N GLU A 254 -3.83 -16.87 -14.01
CA GLU A 254 -4.25 -15.49 -13.75
C GLU A 254 -5.11 -15.37 -12.49
N VAL A 255 -4.82 -14.37 -11.66
CA VAL A 255 -5.56 -14.02 -10.44
C VAL A 255 -5.73 -12.51 -10.33
N ASN A 256 -6.78 -12.03 -9.66
CA ASN A 256 -6.92 -10.60 -9.42
C ASN A 256 -6.15 -10.18 -8.16
N LEU A 257 -5.34 -9.13 -8.25
CA LEU A 257 -4.68 -8.52 -7.10
C LEU A 257 -5.37 -7.20 -6.74
N ASP A 258 -5.67 -7.02 -5.47
CA ASP A 258 -6.03 -5.76 -4.84
C ASP A 258 -5.10 -5.54 -3.64
N PHE A 259 -4.20 -4.56 -3.76
CA PHE A 259 -3.28 -4.17 -2.70
C PHE A 259 -3.54 -2.73 -2.27
N ASN A 260 -4.01 -2.58 -1.03
CA ASN A 260 -4.24 -1.29 -0.39
C ASN A 260 -2.97 -0.84 0.35
N ILE A 261 -2.45 0.34 0.01
CA ILE A 261 -1.26 0.87 0.67
C ILE A 261 -1.66 1.44 2.03
N GLY A 262 -1.14 0.83 3.09
CA GLY A 262 -1.47 1.21 4.46
C GLY A 262 -0.88 2.56 4.84
N ILE A 263 -1.48 3.19 5.86
CA ILE A 263 -0.98 4.41 6.48
C ILE A 263 0.26 4.06 7.31
N ASN A 264 1.36 4.75 7.07
CA ASN A 264 2.56 4.72 7.89
C ASN A 264 2.33 5.49 9.21
N GLU A 265 2.64 4.87 10.34
CA GLU A 265 2.46 5.47 11.66
C GLU A 265 3.65 6.33 12.11
N ASN A 266 4.76 6.31 11.37
CA ASN A 266 5.93 7.10 11.68
C ASN A 266 5.67 8.59 11.43
N THR A 267 6.08 9.43 12.37
CA THR A 267 5.91 10.87 12.27
C THR A 267 7.17 11.56 11.76
N ASN A 268 6.98 12.54 10.88
CA ASN A 268 8.00 13.47 10.40
C ASN A 268 7.85 14.86 11.02
N PHE A 269 7.24 14.94 12.21
CA PHE A 269 6.89 16.20 12.84
C PHE A 269 8.10 17.08 13.13
N ASN A 270 7.97 18.36 12.75
CA ASN A 270 8.89 19.42 13.11
C ASN A 270 8.10 20.63 13.59
N GLN A 271 8.31 21.03 14.85
CA GLN A 271 7.66 22.20 15.46
C GLN A 271 7.92 23.50 14.66
N GLY A 272 9.05 23.58 13.96
CA GLY A 272 9.45 24.76 13.21
C GLY A 272 9.72 25.97 14.12
N ALA A 273 9.36 27.16 13.65
CA ALA A 273 9.57 28.42 14.37
C ALA A 273 8.46 28.77 15.36
N THR A 274 7.42 27.95 15.49
CA THR A 274 6.29 28.22 16.39
C THR A 274 6.70 28.05 17.84
N THR A 275 6.67 29.14 18.59
CA THR A 275 7.04 29.15 20.00
C THR A 275 5.85 28.77 20.89
N LEU A 276 6.05 27.80 21.79
CA LEU A 276 5.11 27.44 22.85
C LEU A 276 5.57 28.02 24.19
N THR A 277 4.64 28.46 25.01
CA THR A 277 4.88 28.84 26.41
C THR A 277 4.59 27.67 27.35
N LYS A 278 5.10 27.72 28.59
CA LYS A 278 4.78 26.72 29.63
C LYS A 278 3.28 26.59 29.89
N ASP A 279 2.53 27.68 29.78
CA ASP A 279 1.07 27.67 29.95
C ASP A 279 0.34 26.97 28.80
N ASN A 280 0.96 26.83 27.63
CA ASN A 280 0.36 26.10 26.51
C ASN A 280 0.44 24.58 26.71
N VAL A 281 1.50 24.08 27.34
CA VAL A 281 1.79 22.63 27.46
C VAL A 281 1.29 22.00 28.77
N VAL A 282 0.41 22.70 29.48
CA VAL A 282 -0.34 22.13 30.63
C VAL A 282 -1.53 21.27 30.17
N ASP A 283 -1.94 21.42 28.91
CA ASP A 283 -3.10 20.78 28.31
C ASP A 283 -2.87 20.58 26.80
N ALA A 284 -3.31 19.43 26.27
CA ALA A 284 -3.04 19.09 24.87
C ALA A 284 -3.79 20.01 23.90
N ASP A 285 -5.04 20.39 24.21
CA ASP A 285 -5.83 21.28 23.36
C ASP A 285 -5.18 22.66 23.28
N LYS A 286 -4.74 23.22 24.42
CA LYS A 286 -4.02 24.50 24.44
C LYS A 286 -2.75 24.47 23.61
N ALA A 287 -1.99 23.39 23.68
CA ALA A 287 -0.77 23.22 22.90
C ALA A 287 -1.10 23.15 21.39
N LEU A 288 -2.12 22.39 21.00
CA LEU A 288 -2.55 22.25 19.60
C LEU A 288 -3.13 23.55 19.04
N VAL A 289 -3.85 24.34 19.83
CA VAL A 289 -4.31 25.68 19.44
C VAL A 289 -3.12 26.61 19.23
N ALA A 290 -2.15 26.61 20.14
CA ALA A 290 -0.95 27.44 20.02
C ALA A 290 -0.07 27.05 18.81
N LEU A 291 -0.03 25.76 18.47
CA LEU A 291 0.60 25.26 17.24
C LEU A 291 -0.20 25.59 15.96
N GLY A 292 -1.43 26.09 16.08
CA GLY A 292 -2.30 26.42 14.95
C GLY A 292 -3.00 25.21 14.33
N TYR A 293 -3.00 24.08 15.03
CA TYR A 293 -3.62 22.81 14.64
C TYR A 293 -5.04 22.63 15.16
N ALA A 294 -5.50 23.54 16.01
CA ALA A 294 -6.86 23.53 16.52
C ALA A 294 -7.42 24.94 16.63
N THR A 295 -8.74 25.05 16.69
CA THR A 295 -9.45 26.27 17.04
C THR A 295 -10.38 26.01 18.21
N THR A 296 -10.57 27.01 19.07
CA THR A 296 -11.52 26.94 20.18
C THR A 296 -12.68 27.90 19.91
N SER A 297 -13.90 27.38 19.98
CA SER A 297 -15.12 28.18 19.92
C SER A 297 -16.12 27.64 20.93
N ASN A 298 -16.74 28.51 21.72
CA ASN A 298 -17.72 28.12 22.77
C ASN A 298 -17.20 27.01 23.71
N ASN A 299 -15.91 27.08 24.12
CA ASN A 299 -15.23 26.07 24.95
C ASN A 299 -15.14 24.66 24.33
N VAL A 300 -15.34 24.54 23.02
CA VAL A 300 -15.10 23.31 22.27
C VAL A 300 -13.86 23.51 21.41
N THR A 301 -12.88 22.62 21.56
CA THR A 301 -11.70 22.56 20.70
C THR A 301 -12.00 21.67 19.50
N THR A 302 -11.80 22.20 18.30
CA THR A 302 -11.91 21.46 17.05
C THR A 302 -10.53 21.36 16.41
N LEU A 303 -10.05 20.13 16.21
CA LEU A 303 -8.80 19.90 15.51
C LEU A 303 -8.95 20.13 14.01
N ASN A 304 -7.89 20.65 13.39
CA ASN A 304 -7.76 20.77 11.96
C ASN A 304 -6.94 19.58 11.45
N ASN A 305 -7.62 18.48 11.12
CA ASN A 305 -6.99 17.23 10.66
C ASN A 305 -6.04 17.49 9.49
N THR A 306 -6.45 18.26 8.47
CA THR A 306 -5.59 18.56 7.31
C THR A 306 -4.26 19.20 7.71
N LYS A 307 -4.26 20.17 8.63
CA LYS A 307 -3.03 20.79 9.14
C LYS A 307 -2.20 19.82 9.96
N ILE A 308 -2.83 18.99 10.80
CA ILE A 308 -2.16 17.97 11.59
C ILE A 308 -1.48 16.96 10.66
N SER A 309 -2.23 16.36 9.74
CA SER A 309 -1.73 15.39 8.77
C SER A 309 -0.52 15.93 8.01
N SER A 310 -0.64 17.16 7.51
CA SER A 310 0.44 17.84 6.78
C SER A 310 1.68 18.08 7.65
N ALA A 311 1.50 18.36 8.94
CA ALA A 311 2.61 18.64 9.86
C ALA A 311 3.32 17.37 10.33
N ILE A 312 2.59 16.26 10.48
CA ILE A 312 3.13 15.04 11.09
C ILE A 312 3.45 13.97 10.05
N GLY A 313 2.96 14.10 8.81
CA GLY A 313 3.15 13.14 7.72
C GLY A 313 2.23 11.92 7.77
N ILE A 314 1.12 11.97 8.53
CA ILE A 314 0.17 10.87 8.67
C ILE A 314 -1.17 11.32 8.11
N TYR A 315 -1.59 10.70 7.01
CA TYR A 315 -2.77 11.11 6.24
C TYR A 315 -3.93 10.12 6.40
N ASN A 316 -5.12 10.50 5.89
CA ASN A 316 -6.33 9.67 5.91
C ASN A 316 -6.73 9.16 7.31
N CYS A 317 -6.47 10.00 8.31
CA CYS A 317 -6.77 9.77 9.71
C CYS A 317 -7.60 10.92 10.29
N THR A 318 -8.51 10.57 11.18
CA THR A 318 -9.11 11.52 12.12
C THR A 318 -8.29 11.53 13.41
N PHE A 319 -7.89 12.74 13.84
CA PHE A 319 -7.14 12.95 15.07
C PHE A 319 -8.05 13.42 16.20
N SER A 320 -7.70 13.04 17.43
CA SER A 320 -8.23 13.62 18.65
C SER A 320 -7.10 13.82 19.66
N ALA A 321 -7.20 14.89 20.45
CA ALA A 321 -6.22 15.17 21.48
C ALA A 321 -6.30 14.12 22.59
N SER A 322 -5.15 13.66 23.08
CA SER A 322 -5.09 12.71 24.19
C SER A 322 -4.50 13.34 25.44
N THR A 323 -3.21 13.66 25.43
CA THR A 323 -2.47 14.11 26.61
C THR A 323 -1.27 14.95 26.20
N VAL A 324 -0.73 15.72 27.14
CA VAL A 324 0.61 16.32 27.05
C VAL A 324 1.40 15.93 28.29
N VAL A 325 2.62 15.46 28.10
CA VAL A 325 3.49 15.00 29.20
C VAL A 325 4.85 15.66 29.10
N LEU A 326 5.43 16.00 30.25
CA LEU A 326 6.80 16.50 30.31
C LEU A 326 7.76 15.35 29.97
N LYS A 327 8.58 15.55 28.94
CA LYS A 327 9.60 14.58 28.52
C LYS A 327 10.96 14.89 29.13
N SER A 328 11.33 16.17 29.19
CA SER A 328 12.63 16.63 29.69
C SER A 328 12.54 18.04 30.27
N THR A 329 12.99 18.20 31.53
CA THR A 329 13.09 19.51 32.18
C THR A 329 14.24 20.35 31.63
N ASP A 330 15.35 19.71 31.25
CA ASP A 330 16.59 20.41 30.87
C ASP A 330 16.45 21.12 29.53
N THR A 331 15.67 20.52 28.63
CA THR A 331 15.37 21.04 27.29
C THR A 331 13.98 21.66 27.19
N ASN A 332 13.24 21.72 28.31
CA ASN A 332 11.82 22.11 28.36
C ASN A 332 10.97 21.43 27.26
N THR A 333 11.19 20.12 27.05
CA THR A 333 10.53 19.33 26.00
C THR A 333 9.32 18.59 26.57
N TYR A 334 8.22 18.65 25.84
CA TYR A 334 6.96 18.01 26.16
C TYR A 334 6.53 17.13 24.99
N THR A 335 5.85 16.02 25.28
CA THR A 335 5.28 15.13 24.27
C THR A 335 3.77 15.31 24.26
N ILE A 336 3.22 15.78 23.15
CA ILE A 336 1.79 15.82 22.89
C ILE A 336 1.41 14.49 22.25
N ASN A 337 0.45 13.78 22.85
CA ASN A 337 -0.10 12.55 22.30
C ASN A 337 -1.44 12.85 21.61
N LEU A 338 -1.56 12.39 20.37
CA LEU A 338 -2.77 12.37 19.59
C LEU A 338 -3.25 10.92 19.44
N VAL A 339 -4.56 10.71 19.51
CA VAL A 339 -5.16 9.46 19.03
C VAL A 339 -5.46 9.66 17.56
N ALA A 340 -4.81 8.88 16.71
CA ALA A 340 -5.10 8.81 15.27
C ALA A 340 -5.94 7.56 14.99
N LYS A 341 -7.01 7.71 14.22
CA LYS A 341 -7.82 6.60 13.73
C LYS A 341 -7.92 6.70 12.20
N PRO A 342 -7.59 5.64 11.45
CA PRO A 342 -7.82 5.63 10.00
C PRO A 342 -9.29 5.91 9.69
N ASN A 343 -9.53 6.61 8.58
CA ASN A 343 -10.87 6.83 8.06
C ASN A 343 -11.48 5.48 7.56
N THR A 344 -12.79 5.42 7.31
CA THR A 344 -13.58 4.17 7.12
C THR A 344 -13.04 3.19 6.07
N GLU A 345 -12.25 3.63 5.09
CA GLU A 345 -11.74 2.81 3.99
C GLU A 345 -10.22 2.59 4.04
N TYR A 346 -9.57 3.12 5.07
CA TYR A 346 -8.12 3.08 5.21
C TYR A 346 -7.70 2.16 6.35
N VAL A 347 -6.48 1.64 6.25
CA VAL A 347 -5.86 0.77 7.25
C VAL A 347 -4.43 1.24 7.51
N TRP A 348 -3.86 0.89 8.65
CA TRP A 348 -2.42 0.97 8.87
C TRP A 348 -1.69 -0.07 8.01
N GLU A 349 -0.37 0.05 7.89
CA GLU A 349 0.48 -0.93 7.20
C GLU A 349 0.39 -2.36 7.78
N ASP A 350 -0.08 -2.53 9.02
CA ASP A 350 -0.37 -3.84 9.62
C ASP A 350 -1.75 -4.42 9.24
N GLY A 351 -2.52 -3.69 8.43
CA GLY A 351 -3.86 -4.05 7.96
C GLY A 351 -4.99 -3.78 8.95
N THR A 352 -4.72 -3.14 10.09
CA THR A 352 -5.75 -2.79 11.08
C THR A 352 -6.34 -1.40 10.82
N ASN A 353 -7.61 -1.19 11.21
CA ASN A 353 -8.27 0.13 11.29
C ASN A 353 -8.59 0.46 12.76
N THR A 354 -7.62 0.22 13.65
CA THR A 354 -7.76 0.54 15.08
C THR A 354 -7.08 1.86 15.39
N SER A 355 -7.48 2.53 16.47
CA SER A 355 -6.83 3.76 16.89
C SER A 355 -5.40 3.49 17.37
N LYS A 356 -4.45 4.37 17.02
CA LYS A 356 -3.07 4.37 17.50
C LYS A 356 -2.71 5.71 18.14
N ILE A 357 -1.73 5.70 19.04
CA ILE A 357 -1.19 6.91 19.66
C ILE A 357 -0.03 7.42 18.83
N ILE A 358 -0.11 8.68 18.41
CA ILE A 358 0.96 9.41 17.72
C ILE A 358 1.50 10.47 18.67
N SER A 359 2.82 10.50 18.83
CA SER A 359 3.51 11.40 19.77
C SER A 359 4.26 12.49 19.02
N LEU A 360 4.07 13.74 19.44
CA LEU A 360 4.73 14.92 18.90
C LEU A 360 5.57 15.58 19.99
N ASP A 361 6.87 15.68 19.79
CA ASP A 361 7.74 16.39 20.73
C ASP A 361 7.78 17.87 20.41
N VAL A 362 7.52 18.70 21.42
CA VAL A 362 7.56 20.16 21.34
C VAL A 362 8.44 20.74 22.43
N THR A 363 9.01 21.90 22.16
CA THR A 363 9.84 22.67 23.08
C THR A 363 9.15 23.98 23.43
N THR A 364 9.30 24.38 24.69
CA THR A 364 8.82 25.69 25.16
C THR A 364 9.97 26.67 25.34
N SER A 365 9.71 27.95 25.11
CA SER A 365 10.66 29.05 25.36
C SER A 365 10.52 29.64 26.76
#